data_AF-A0A6G3ZCQ7-F1
#
_entry.id   AF-A0A6G3ZCQ7-F1
#
_cell.length_a   1.000
_cell.length_b   1.000
_cell.length_c   1.000
_cell.angle_alpha   90.00
_cell.angle_beta   90.00
_cell.angle_gamma   90.00
#
_symmetry.space_group_name_H-M   'P 1'
#
loop_
_entity.id
_entity.type
_entity.pdbx_description
1 polymer ?
#
loop_
_entity_poly.entity_id
_entity_poly.type
_entity_poly.pdbx_seq_one_letter_code
_entity_poly.pdbx_strand_id
1 'polypeptide(L)'
;MVARSNITNSQPTGLGAERVCYFYDGSQVRETITRYQPGQEYSVELADISMPLKQGRIHLDVAPLDSQRSRVSVRFEFVPKFGVLGWLMAPLMKLKLKQVSSKLVQGLADHLRTGRVVGENGVLLDASDISTTGNVDAR
;
A
#
# COMPACT_ATOMS: atom_id res chain seq x y z
N MET A 1 2.24 -8.02 2.53
CA MET A 1 2.14 -7.95 1.05
C MET A 1 0.68 -8.09 0.68
N VAL A 2 0.25 -7.45 -0.41
CA VAL A 2 -1.14 -7.52 -0.90
C VAL A 2 -1.32 -8.84 -1.66
N ALA A 3 -2.35 -9.61 -1.33
CA ALA A 3 -2.72 -10.84 -2.02
C ALA A 3 -3.65 -10.54 -3.22
N ARG A 4 -4.62 -9.64 -3.02
CA ARG A 4 -5.52 -9.16 -4.08
C ARG A 4 -5.94 -7.71 -3.81
N SER A 5 -6.24 -6.99 -4.87
CA SER A 5 -6.68 -5.59 -4.83
C SER A 5 -7.83 -5.39 -5.79
N ASN A 6 -8.99 -4.97 -5.29
CA ASN A 6 -10.20 -4.79 -6.09
C ASN A 6 -10.59 -3.31 -6.09
N ILE A 7 -10.86 -2.75 -7.27
CA ILE A 7 -11.49 -1.44 -7.37
C ILE A 7 -12.93 -1.57 -6.84
N THR A 8 -13.35 -0.64 -5.98
CA THR A 8 -14.68 -0.69 -5.34
C THR A 8 -15.67 0.34 -5.84
N ASN A 9 -15.26 1.21 -6.75
CA ASN A 9 -16.14 2.15 -7.43
C ASN A 9 -15.91 2.10 -8.96
N SER A 10 -16.60 2.94 -9.71
CA SER A 10 -16.48 2.96 -11.18
C SER A 10 -15.24 3.71 -11.69
N GLN A 11 -14.27 4.04 -10.81
CA GLN A 11 -13.09 4.83 -11.14
C GLN A 11 -11.81 3.98 -10.93
N PRO A 12 -11.15 3.50 -12.01
CA PRO A 12 -10.01 2.62 -11.90
C PRO A 12 -8.71 3.32 -11.46
N THR A 13 -8.63 4.65 -11.64
CA THR A 13 -7.47 5.47 -11.28
C THR A 13 -7.89 6.92 -11.13
N GLY A 14 -7.00 7.75 -10.59
CA GLY A 14 -7.23 9.18 -10.42
C GLY A 14 -7.86 9.58 -9.09
N LEU A 15 -8.13 10.87 -8.94
CA LEU A 15 -8.73 11.43 -7.73
C LEU A 15 -10.10 10.80 -7.45
N GLY A 16 -10.30 10.30 -6.24
CA GLY A 16 -11.54 9.64 -5.83
C GLY A 16 -11.64 8.16 -6.22
N ALA A 17 -10.65 7.58 -6.92
CA ALA A 17 -10.61 6.14 -7.12
C ALA A 17 -10.51 5.40 -5.79
N GLU A 18 -11.27 4.31 -5.66
CA GLU A 18 -11.34 3.52 -4.44
C GLU A 18 -10.95 2.06 -4.69
N ARG A 19 -10.24 1.48 -3.73
CA ARG A 19 -9.92 0.06 -3.74
C ARG A 19 -9.96 -0.54 -2.35
N VAL A 20 -10.08 -1.87 -2.32
CA VAL A 20 -9.81 -2.67 -1.10
C VAL A 20 -8.64 -3.58 -1.38
N CYS A 21 -7.64 -3.52 -0.51
CA CYS A 21 -6.51 -4.43 -0.50
C CYS A 21 -6.75 -5.50 0.53
N TYR A 22 -6.63 -6.75 0.12
CA TYR A 22 -6.63 -7.90 1.02
C TYR A 22 -5.20 -8.40 1.14
N PHE A 23 -4.71 -8.52 2.37
CA PHE A 23 -3.35 -8.97 2.68
C PHE A 23 -3.32 -10.48 2.94
N TYR A 24 -2.14 -11.09 2.79
CA TYR A 24 -1.95 -12.52 3.05
C TYR A 24 -2.21 -12.94 4.51
N ASP A 25 -2.12 -12.02 5.46
CA ASP A 25 -2.44 -12.27 6.87
C ASP A 25 -3.96 -12.23 7.18
N GLY A 26 -4.79 -12.14 6.14
CA GLY A 26 -6.24 -12.06 6.24
C GLY A 26 -6.79 -10.67 6.59
N SER A 27 -5.93 -9.70 6.90
CA SER A 27 -6.36 -8.33 7.12
C SER A 27 -6.65 -7.60 5.81
N GLN A 28 -7.31 -6.44 5.90
CA GLN A 28 -7.62 -5.60 4.75
C GLN A 28 -7.43 -4.11 5.05
N VAL A 29 -7.43 -3.31 3.99
CA VAL A 29 -7.53 -1.86 4.05
C VAL A 29 -8.32 -1.36 2.85
N ARG A 30 -9.25 -0.42 3.10
CA ARG A 30 -9.89 0.38 2.05
C ARG A 30 -9.07 1.63 1.83
N GLU A 31 -8.82 1.96 0.58
CA GLU A 31 -8.04 3.13 0.19
C GLU A 31 -8.82 3.99 -0.78
N THR A 32 -8.77 5.31 -0.58
CA THR A 32 -9.35 6.31 -1.49
C THR A 32 -8.25 7.29 -1.90
N ILE A 33 -8.07 7.51 -3.20
CA ILE A 33 -7.10 8.50 -3.69
C ILE A 33 -7.63 9.92 -3.39
N THR A 34 -6.92 10.68 -2.57
CA THR A 34 -7.28 12.05 -2.18
C THR A 34 -6.41 13.13 -2.82
N ARG A 35 -5.28 12.74 -3.45
CA ARG A 35 -4.44 13.61 -4.30
C ARG A 35 -3.88 12.76 -5.42
N TYR A 36 -3.78 13.33 -6.62
CA TYR A 36 -3.26 12.60 -7.78
C TYR A 36 -2.65 13.55 -8.80
N GLN A 37 -1.34 13.38 -9.03
CA GLN A 37 -0.60 14.01 -10.12
C GLN A 37 0.19 12.91 -10.84
N PRO A 38 -0.25 12.48 -12.03
CA PRO A 38 0.37 11.39 -12.77
C PRO A 38 1.89 11.51 -12.86
N GLY A 39 2.60 10.44 -12.48
CA GLY A 39 4.06 10.37 -12.53
C GLY A 39 4.81 11.16 -11.45
N GLN A 40 4.11 11.92 -10.60
CA GLN A 40 4.74 12.78 -9.59
C GLN A 40 4.31 12.41 -8.18
N GLU A 41 3.00 12.39 -7.90
CA GLU A 41 2.52 12.12 -6.55
C GLU A 41 1.12 11.51 -6.55
N TYR A 42 0.83 10.76 -5.50
CA TYR A 42 -0.53 10.50 -5.11
C TYR A 42 -0.63 10.33 -3.60
N SER A 43 -1.81 10.60 -3.06
CA SER A 43 -2.10 10.37 -1.64
C SER A 43 -3.35 9.53 -1.51
N VAL A 44 -3.34 8.60 -0.54
CA VAL A 44 -4.49 7.77 -0.22
C VAL A 44 -4.90 7.92 1.23
N GLU A 45 -6.20 8.03 1.46
CA GLU A 45 -6.80 7.93 2.78
C GLU A 45 -7.18 6.48 3.08
N LEU A 46 -6.92 6.04 4.31
CA LEU A 46 -7.11 4.66 4.75
C LEU A 46 -8.36 4.52 5.60
N ALA A 47 -9.18 3.53 5.28
CA ALA A 47 -10.34 3.10 6.06
C ALA A 47 -10.33 1.58 6.26
N ASP A 48 -11.18 1.09 7.16
CA ASP A 48 -11.38 -0.35 7.42
C ASP A 48 -10.08 -1.13 7.70
N ILE A 49 -9.13 -0.49 8.38
CA ILE A 49 -7.81 -1.07 8.70
C ILE A 49 -7.79 -1.69 10.10
N SER A 50 -7.05 -2.80 10.23
CA SER A 50 -6.90 -3.52 11.51
C SER A 50 -6.12 -2.75 12.59
N MET A 51 -5.33 -1.74 12.20
CA MET A 51 -4.59 -0.91 13.14
C MET A 51 -5.50 0.10 13.85
N PRO A 52 -5.25 0.42 15.13
CA PRO A 52 -6.08 1.36 15.89
C PRO A 52 -5.78 2.82 15.49
N LEU A 53 -6.16 3.19 14.26
CA LEU A 53 -5.98 4.51 13.68
C LEU A 53 -7.33 5.24 13.62
N LYS A 54 -7.39 6.44 14.18
CA LYS A 54 -8.53 7.36 13.98
C LYS A 54 -8.49 7.92 12.57
N GLN A 55 -7.29 8.23 12.08
CA GLN A 55 -7.02 8.68 10.72
C GLN A 55 -5.70 8.09 10.25
N GLY A 56 -5.61 7.73 8.98
CA GLY A 56 -4.39 7.29 8.32
C GLY A 56 -4.36 7.79 6.88
N ARG A 57 -3.26 8.42 6.47
CA ARG A 57 -3.04 8.87 5.10
C ARG A 57 -1.62 8.51 4.67
N ILE A 58 -1.50 7.99 3.45
CA ILE A 58 -0.22 7.71 2.82
C ILE A 58 -0.02 8.73 1.72
N HIS A 59 1.18 9.27 1.62
CA HIS A 59 1.63 10.08 0.51
C HIS A 59 2.79 9.36 -0.17
N LEU A 60 2.70 9.22 -1.48
CA LEU A 60 3.79 8.76 -2.32
C LEU A 60 4.18 9.87 -3.27
N ASP A 61 5.46 10.22 -3.21
CA ASP A 61 6.08 11.24 -4.05
C ASP A 61 7.21 10.59 -4.86
N VAL A 62 7.31 10.94 -6.13
CA VAL A 62 8.36 10.51 -7.05
C VAL A 62 9.06 11.75 -7.58
N ALA A 63 10.36 11.85 -7.33
CA ALA A 63 11.18 12.94 -7.83
C ALA A 63 12.37 12.40 -8.63
N PRO A 64 12.76 13.03 -9.76
CA PRO A 64 13.96 12.65 -10.48
C PRO A 64 15.20 12.90 -9.60
N LEU A 65 16.14 11.95 -9.61
CA LEU A 65 17.49 12.13 -9.09
C LEU A 65 18.47 12.48 -10.22
N ASP A 66 18.30 11.84 -11.37
CA ASP A 66 19.01 12.09 -12.62
C ASP A 66 18.22 11.48 -13.80
N SER A 67 18.84 11.35 -14.98
CA SER A 67 18.21 10.82 -16.19
C SER A 67 17.79 9.34 -16.13
N GLN A 68 18.28 8.57 -15.15
CA GLN A 68 18.04 7.13 -15.04
C GLN A 68 17.51 6.70 -13.66
N ARG A 69 17.44 7.62 -12.70
CA ARG A 69 17.08 7.30 -11.32
C ARG A 69 16.03 8.26 -10.77
N SER A 70 15.15 7.71 -9.95
CA SER A 70 14.13 8.46 -9.21
C SER A 70 14.21 8.16 -7.72
N ARG A 71 13.85 9.14 -6.91
CA ARG A 71 13.61 8.99 -5.48
C ARG A 71 12.11 8.79 -5.26
N VAL A 72 11.75 7.65 -4.68
CA VAL A 72 10.41 7.41 -4.15
C VAL A 72 10.42 7.75 -2.67
N SER A 73 9.52 8.64 -2.26
CA SER A 73 9.29 8.99 -0.86
C SER A 73 7.93 8.51 -0.42
N VAL A 74 7.88 7.80 0.72
CA VAL A 74 6.62 7.36 1.33
C VAL A 74 6.48 8.06 2.67
N ARG A 75 5.45 8.89 2.82
CA ARG A 75 5.10 9.56 4.09
C ARG A 75 3.81 8.97 4.61
N PHE A 76 3.78 8.62 5.88
CA PHE A 76 2.59 8.13 6.56
C PHE A 76 2.18 9.15 7.64
N GLU A 77 1.01 9.73 7.48
CA GLU A 77 0.38 10.60 8.45
C GLU A 77 -0.69 9.81 9.19
N PHE A 78 -0.68 9.88 10.53
CA PHE A 78 -1.63 9.09 11.31
C PHE A 78 -1.97 9.71 12.65
N VAL A 79 -3.18 9.42 13.09
CA VAL A 79 -3.69 9.76 14.42
C VAL A 79 -4.10 8.46 15.11
N PRO A 80 -3.43 8.05 16.21
CA PRO A 80 -3.85 6.89 16.98
C PRO A 80 -5.28 7.04 17.54
N LYS A 81 -5.99 5.92 17.70
CA LYS A 81 -7.20 5.85 18.54
C LYS A 81 -6.81 5.95 20.03
N PHE A 82 -7.79 6.19 20.91
CA PHE A 82 -7.63 6.16 22.38
C PHE A 82 -6.84 7.31 23.02
N GLY A 83 -6.69 8.45 22.32
CA GLY A 83 -6.15 9.68 22.90
C GLY A 83 -4.74 9.51 23.49
N VAL A 84 -4.58 9.81 24.79
CA VAL A 84 -3.29 9.73 25.49
C VAL A 84 -2.68 8.32 25.45
N LEU A 85 -3.50 7.28 25.62
CA LEU A 85 -3.02 5.89 25.54
C LEU A 85 -2.51 5.57 24.12
N GLY A 86 -3.23 6.02 23.10
CA GLY A 86 -2.80 5.89 21.71
C GLY A 86 -1.48 6.61 21.43
N TRP A 87 -1.29 7.78 22.02
CA TRP A 87 -0.06 8.55 21.90
C TRP A 87 1.14 7.83 22.52
N LEU A 88 0.96 7.16 23.67
CA LEU A 88 2.00 6.32 24.28
C LEU A 88 2.41 5.14 23.39
N MET A 89 1.46 4.59 22.61
CA MET A 89 1.72 3.51 21.65
C MET A 89 2.29 4.00 20.31
N ALA A 90 2.24 5.31 20.03
CA ALA A 90 2.64 5.88 18.76
C ALA A 90 4.09 5.54 18.34
N PRO A 91 5.11 5.49 19.22
CA PRO A 91 6.46 5.10 18.83
C PRO A 91 6.54 3.66 18.27
N LEU A 92 5.83 2.71 18.89
CA LEU A 92 5.77 1.33 18.41
C LEU A 92 5.04 1.25 17.05
N MET A 93 3.97 2.02 16.89
CA MET A 93 3.26 2.14 15.61
C MET A 93 4.17 2.72 14.52
N LYS A 94 4.95 3.77 14.82
CA LYS A 94 5.93 4.35 13.89
C LYS A 94 6.95 3.31 13.43
N LEU A 95 7.48 2.50 14.35
CA LEU A 95 8.43 1.44 14.01
C LEU A 95 7.81 0.42 13.05
N LYS A 96 6.60 -0.05 13.36
CA LYS A 96 5.86 -1.00 12.51
C LYS A 96 5.57 -0.42 11.13
N LEU A 97 5.06 0.83 11.07
CA LEU A 97 4.78 1.53 9.82
C LEU A 97 6.06 1.72 8.99
N LYS A 98 7.17 2.09 9.60
CA LYS A 98 8.47 2.20 8.91
C LYS A 98 8.89 0.87 8.29
N GLN A 99 8.74 -0.24 9.02
CA GLN A 99 9.04 -1.57 8.49
C GLN A 99 8.12 -1.93 7.30
N VAL A 100 6.82 -1.65 7.40
CA VAL A 100 5.85 -1.91 6.32
C VAL A 100 6.18 -1.07 5.08
N SER A 101 6.42 0.24 5.25
CA SER A 101 6.81 1.12 4.14
C SER A 101 8.12 0.70 3.50
N SER A 102 9.11 0.25 4.29
CA SER A 102 10.37 -0.27 3.75
C SER A 102 10.15 -1.52 2.90
N LYS A 103 9.29 -2.45 3.34
CA LYS A 103 8.95 -3.65 2.55
C LYS A 103 8.20 -3.30 1.27
N LEU A 104 7.32 -2.29 1.32
CA LEU A 104 6.60 -1.79 0.15
C LEU A 104 7.57 -1.24 -0.90
N VAL A 105 8.46 -0.32 -0.50
CA VAL A 105 9.45 0.28 -1.41
C VAL A 105 10.43 -0.78 -1.93
N GLN A 106 10.84 -1.73 -1.09
CA GLN A 106 11.69 -2.84 -1.52
C GLN A 106 11.00 -3.71 -2.58
N GLY A 107 9.74 -4.10 -2.35
CA GLY A 107 8.97 -4.87 -3.33
C GLY A 107 8.80 -4.12 -4.66
N LEU A 108 8.58 -2.81 -4.62
CA LEU A 108 8.55 -1.98 -5.83
C LEU A 108 9.90 -2.02 -6.56
N ALA A 109 11.01 -1.86 -5.84
CA ALA A 109 12.35 -1.92 -6.42
C ALA A 109 12.66 -3.30 -7.04
N ASP A 110 12.28 -4.38 -6.37
CA ASP A 110 12.46 -5.74 -6.88
C ASP A 110 11.62 -6.00 -8.14
N HIS A 111 10.36 -5.54 -8.15
CA HIS A 111 9.52 -5.61 -9.34
C HIS A 111 10.15 -4.83 -10.51
N LEU A 112 10.59 -3.60 -10.28
CA LEU A 112 11.21 -2.77 -11.33
C LEU A 112 12.50 -3.40 -11.89
N ARG A 113 13.29 -4.07 -11.03
CA ARG A 113 14.54 -4.73 -11.44
C ARG A 113 14.32 -6.03 -12.20
N THR A 114 13.27 -6.77 -11.87
CA THR A 114 13.09 -8.16 -12.33
C THR A 114 11.91 -8.37 -13.27
N GLY A 115 10.95 -7.44 -13.30
CA GLY A 115 9.67 -7.60 -13.97
C GLY A 115 8.71 -8.60 -13.32
N ARG A 116 9.12 -9.26 -12.21
CA ARG A 116 8.37 -10.34 -11.56
C ARG A 116 7.38 -9.79 -10.54
N VAL A 117 6.25 -10.48 -10.36
CA VAL A 117 5.27 -10.11 -9.33
C VAL A 117 5.81 -10.46 -7.95
N VAL A 118 5.62 -9.56 -6.98
CA VAL A 118 6.04 -9.78 -5.59
C VAL A 118 4.89 -10.41 -4.81
N GLY A 119 5.03 -11.69 -4.48
CA GLY A 119 4.08 -12.49 -3.73
C GLY A 119 4.22 -12.38 -2.22
N GLU A 120 3.71 -13.39 -1.51
CA GLU A 120 3.77 -13.46 -0.05
C GLU A 120 5.23 -13.40 0.44
N ASN A 121 5.45 -12.72 1.56
CA ASN A 121 6.78 -12.55 2.18
C ASN A 121 7.88 -11.96 1.28
N GLY A 122 7.52 -11.38 0.13
CA GLY A 122 8.49 -10.81 -0.82
C GLY A 122 9.04 -11.82 -1.83
N VAL A 123 8.47 -13.03 -1.90
CA VAL A 123 8.86 -14.03 -2.89
C VAL A 123 8.52 -13.52 -4.29
N LEU A 124 9.49 -13.57 -5.20
CA LEU A 124 9.27 -13.22 -6.60
C LEU A 124 8.63 -14.40 -7.32
N LEU A 125 7.48 -14.15 -7.94
CA LEU A 125 6.68 -15.12 -8.66
C LEU A 125 6.97 -15.06 -10.16
N ASP A 126 7.04 -16.22 -10.80
CA ASP A 126 7.10 -16.32 -12.26
C ASP A 126 5.70 -16.32 -12.88
N ALA A 127 5.63 -16.09 -14.19
CA ALA A 127 4.36 -16.07 -14.92
C ALA A 127 3.55 -17.38 -14.76
N SER A 128 4.22 -18.51 -14.52
CA SER A 128 3.60 -19.80 -14.22
C SER A 128 2.81 -19.80 -12.89
N ASP A 129 3.25 -19.00 -11.92
CA ASP A 129 2.76 -19.05 -10.54
C ASP A 129 1.50 -18.18 -10.33
N ILE A 130 1.21 -17.29 -11.29
CA ILE A 130 0.05 -16.37 -11.26
C ILE A 130 -1.25 -17.11 -11.63
N SER A 131 -1.15 -18.27 -12.28
CA SER A 131 -2.29 -19.03 -12.82
C SER A 131 -3.18 -19.72 -11.77
N THR A 132 -2.83 -19.71 -10.48
CA THR A 132 -3.56 -20.45 -9.44
C THR A 132 -4.50 -19.59 -8.56
N THR A 133 -4.45 -18.25 -8.63
CA THR A 133 -5.20 -17.39 -7.67
C THR A 133 -6.46 -16.73 -8.27
N GLY A 134 -6.96 -17.24 -9.40
CA GLY A 134 -8.05 -16.62 -10.17
C GLY A 134 -9.40 -17.36 -10.15
N ASN A 135 -9.59 -18.37 -9.31
CA ASN A 135 -10.88 -19.08 -9.24
C ASN A 135 -11.23 -19.50 -7.81
N VAL A 136 -11.98 -18.65 -7.11
CA VAL A 136 -12.84 -19.08 -6.00
C VAL A 136 -14.19 -18.37 -6.18
N ASP A 137 -15.07 -19.11 -6.84
CA ASP A 137 -16.52 -19.19 -6.68
C ASP A 137 -17.35 -17.89 -6.69
N ALA A 138 -17.92 -17.63 -7.87
CA ALA A 138 -19.29 -17.17 -7.97
C ALA A 138 -20.23 -18.32 -7.56
N ARG A 139 -20.80 -18.22 -6.35
CA ARG A 139 -22.10 -18.81 -5.99
C ARG A 139 -22.83 -17.89 -5.01
#